data_AF-A0A956XYM8-F1
#
_entry.id   AF-A0A956XYM8-F1
#
_cell.length_a   1.000
_cell.length_b   1.000
_cell.length_c   1.000
_cell.angle_alpha   90.00
_cell.angle_beta   90.00
_cell.angle_gamma   90.00
#
_symmetry.space_group_name_H-M   'P 1'
#
loop_
_entity.id
_entity.type
_entity.pdbx_description
1 polymer ?
#
loop_
_entity_poly.entity_id
_entity_poly.type
_entity_poly.pdbx_seq_one_letter_code
_entity_poly.pdbx_strand_id
1 'polypeptide(L)'
;QHGENEFRLLRYLDLHLLITQTELQWSIVVEQAITFGWTYSVERALNVTKKYFATQIPNRVFAQLESRRPASEDVLFAERLGTKGADWGKVRRQLAMLPLEKRFRYLARIAFPPFAFMRQHYGNRFGRFTLLAYFYRWYNQGIKVSSWLISKRERSNEHSKLP
;
A
#
# COMPACT_ATOMS: atom_id res chain seq x y z
N GLN A 1 -4.04 11.56 8.61
CA GLN A 1 -3.02 10.49 8.62
C GLN A 1 -3.06 9.62 9.88
N HIS A 2 -3.71 10.03 10.99
CA HIS A 2 -3.86 9.18 12.19
C HIS A 2 -4.87 8.03 12.03
N GLY A 3 -6.09 8.30 11.57
CA GLY A 3 -7.13 7.27 11.46
C GLY A 3 -6.80 6.08 10.53
N GLU A 4 -5.87 6.23 9.58
CA GLU A 4 -5.50 5.14 8.68
C GLU A 4 -4.40 4.22 9.25
N ASN A 5 -3.57 4.76 10.15
CA ASN A 5 -2.62 3.97 10.94
C ASN A 5 -3.35 3.24 12.07
N GLU A 6 -4.31 3.91 12.71
CA GLU A 6 -5.22 3.31 13.69
C GLU A 6 -6.00 2.14 13.07
N PHE A 7 -6.55 2.32 11.86
CA PHE A 7 -7.27 1.25 11.16
C PHE A 7 -6.39 0.04 10.80
N ARG A 8 -5.11 0.26 10.51
CA ARG A 8 -4.15 -0.84 10.28
C ARG A 8 -3.82 -1.56 11.58
N LEU A 9 -3.62 -0.82 12.67
CA LEU A 9 -3.31 -1.41 13.98
C LEU A 9 -4.47 -2.24 14.53
N LEU A 10 -5.70 -1.74 14.42
CA LEU A 10 -6.91 -2.49 14.80
C LEU A 10 -7.02 -3.82 14.06
N ARG A 11 -6.75 -3.85 12.75
CA ARG A 11 -6.75 -5.10 11.98
C ARG A 11 -5.70 -6.10 12.43
N TYR A 12 -4.51 -5.64 12.83
CA TYR A 12 -3.49 -6.53 13.36
C TYR A 12 -3.82 -6.99 14.79
N LEU A 13 -4.51 -6.16 15.57
CA LEU A 13 -5.05 -6.55 16.88
C LEU A 13 -6.14 -7.62 16.73
N ASP A 14 -7.05 -7.46 15.77
CA ASP A 14 -8.08 -8.48 15.47
C ASP A 14 -7.43 -9.81 15.10
N LEU A 15 -6.38 -9.79 14.27
CA LEU A 15 -5.59 -10.99 13.95
C LEU A 15 -4.93 -11.58 15.21
N HIS A 16 -4.35 -10.76 16.07
CA HIS A 16 -3.75 -11.23 17.33
C HIS A 16 -4.79 -11.92 18.23
N LEU A 17 -5.95 -11.29 18.41
CA LEU A 17 -7.04 -11.83 19.22
C LEU A 17 -7.59 -13.13 18.62
N LEU A 18 -7.81 -13.17 17.31
CA LEU A 18 -8.23 -14.39 16.62
C LEU A 18 -7.23 -15.53 16.87
N ILE A 19 -5.93 -15.26 16.72
CA ILE A 19 -4.88 -16.28 16.90
C ILE A 19 -4.77 -16.76 18.34
N THR A 20 -4.97 -15.87 19.32
CA THR A 20 -4.78 -16.19 20.74
C THR A 20 -6.03 -16.78 21.40
N GLN A 21 -7.23 -16.43 20.91
CA GLN A 21 -8.49 -16.86 21.49
C GLN A 21 -9.09 -18.10 20.81
N THR A 22 -8.56 -18.49 19.63
CA THR A 22 -9.05 -19.66 18.91
C THR A 22 -7.92 -20.62 18.57
N GLU A 23 -8.22 -21.92 18.63
CA GLU A 23 -7.29 -22.94 18.13
C GLU A 23 -7.29 -22.94 16.60
N LEU A 24 -6.37 -22.17 16.02
CA LEU A 24 -6.20 -22.10 14.57
C LEU A 24 -5.53 -23.35 14.03
N GLN A 25 -6.22 -24.01 13.09
CA GLN A 25 -5.63 -25.05 12.26
C GLN A 25 -4.75 -24.40 11.17
N TRP A 26 -3.48 -24.19 11.51
CA TRP A 26 -2.51 -23.52 10.64
C TRP A 26 -2.36 -24.14 9.24
N SER A 27 -2.56 -25.45 9.12
CA SER A 27 -2.55 -26.15 7.82
C SER A 27 -3.61 -25.59 6.88
N ILE A 28 -4.84 -25.39 7.37
CA ILE A 28 -5.95 -24.84 6.57
C ILE A 28 -5.62 -23.41 6.13
N VAL A 29 -5.06 -22.60 7.03
CA VAL A 29 -4.69 -21.21 6.72
C VAL A 29 -3.67 -21.15 5.59
N VAL A 30 -2.66 -22.03 5.62
CA VAL A 30 -1.64 -22.13 4.58
C VAL A 30 -2.24 -22.58 3.25
N GLU A 31 -3.06 -23.64 3.23
CA GLU A 31 -3.69 -24.14 2.01
C GLU A 31 -4.62 -23.10 1.37
N GLN A 32 -5.38 -22.37 2.18
CA GLN A 32 -6.23 -21.27 1.72
C GLN A 32 -5.39 -20.12 1.16
N ALA A 33 -4.30 -19.75 1.84
CA ALA A 33 -3.40 -18.70 1.37
C ALA A 33 -2.77 -19.04 0.01
N ILE A 34 -2.42 -20.30 -0.21
CA ILE A 34 -1.91 -20.79 -1.51
C ILE A 34 -3.01 -20.73 -2.57
N THR A 35 -4.20 -21.26 -2.26
CA THR A 35 -5.35 -21.28 -3.19
C THR A 35 -5.73 -19.88 -3.68
N PHE A 36 -5.70 -18.89 -2.79
CA PHE A 36 -6.00 -17.50 -3.13
C PHE A 36 -4.81 -16.71 -3.68
N GLY A 37 -3.60 -17.29 -3.69
CA GLY A 37 -2.38 -16.59 -4.10
C GLY A 37 -2.06 -15.39 -3.19
N TRP A 38 -2.29 -15.53 -1.89
CA TRP A 38 -2.06 -14.51 -0.85
C TRP A 38 -0.95 -14.90 0.12
N THR A 39 -0.08 -15.84 -0.25
CA THR A 39 0.93 -16.39 0.67
C THR A 39 1.82 -15.30 1.25
N TYR A 40 2.28 -14.35 0.42
CA TYR A 40 3.11 -13.24 0.87
C TYR A 40 2.32 -12.24 1.74
N SER A 41 1.08 -11.95 1.36
CA SER A 41 0.24 -11.00 2.11
C SER A 41 -0.08 -11.52 3.51
N VAL A 42 -0.39 -12.82 3.62
CA VAL A 42 -0.64 -13.51 4.89
C VAL A 42 0.64 -13.58 5.71
N GLU A 43 1.75 -14.00 5.12
CA GLU A 43 3.06 -14.04 5.80
C GLU A 43 3.44 -12.68 6.38
N ARG A 44 3.31 -11.62 5.57
CA ARG A 44 3.59 -10.25 6.00
C ARG A 44 2.68 -9.82 7.14
N ALA A 45 1.37 -10.10 7.04
CA ALA A 45 0.42 -9.76 8.10
C ALA A 45 0.77 -10.49 9.42
N LEU A 46 1.05 -11.79 9.35
CA LEU A 46 1.46 -12.60 10.50
C LEU A 46 2.77 -12.11 11.11
N ASN A 47 3.76 -11.75 10.29
CA ASN A 47 5.04 -11.22 10.76
C ASN A 47 4.85 -9.86 11.49
N VAL A 48 4.01 -8.99 10.94
CA VAL A 48 3.66 -7.70 11.57
C VAL A 48 2.94 -7.93 12.90
N THR A 49 1.97 -8.84 12.95
CA THR A 49 1.22 -9.19 14.17
C THR A 49 2.14 -9.84 15.23
N LYS A 50 3.10 -10.67 14.82
CA LYS A 50 4.15 -11.21 15.69
C LYS A 50 5.04 -10.11 16.26
N LYS A 51 5.47 -9.15 15.42
CA LYS A 51 6.36 -8.05 15.82
C LYS A 51 5.70 -7.09 16.80
N TYR A 52 4.44 -6.72 16.58
CA TYR A 52 3.75 -5.73 17.41
C TYR A 52 3.14 -6.31 18.69
N PHE A 53 2.64 -7.56 18.65
CA PHE A 53 1.89 -8.15 19.77
C PHE A 53 2.55 -9.41 20.36
N ALA A 54 3.78 -9.75 19.93
CA ALA A 54 4.50 -10.95 20.36
C ALA A 54 3.68 -12.26 20.19
N THR A 55 2.81 -12.28 19.17
CA THR A 55 1.88 -13.40 18.93
C THR A 55 2.64 -14.70 18.68
N GLN A 56 2.24 -15.76 19.38
CA GLN A 56 2.84 -17.09 19.24
C GLN A 56 2.37 -17.74 17.93
N ILE A 57 3.17 -17.58 16.89
CA ILE A 57 2.93 -18.16 15.57
C ILE A 57 4.04 -19.20 15.30
N PRO A 58 3.69 -20.46 15.01
CA PRO A 58 4.69 -21.50 14.77
C PRO A 58 5.58 -21.17 13.56
N ASN A 59 6.90 -21.29 13.73
CA ASN A 59 7.87 -20.97 12.66
C ASN A 59 7.67 -21.82 11.39
N ARG A 60 7.11 -23.03 11.53
CA ARG A 60 6.73 -23.90 10.40
C ARG A 60 5.76 -23.25 9.42
N VAL A 61 4.90 -22.33 9.89
CA VAL A 61 3.90 -21.66 9.05
C VAL A 61 4.59 -20.70 8.08
N PHE A 62 5.56 -19.92 8.56
CA PHE A 62 6.34 -19.02 7.70
C PHE A 62 7.11 -19.80 6.63
N ALA A 63 7.79 -20.89 7.02
CA ALA A 63 8.51 -21.74 6.08
C ALA A 63 7.58 -22.38 5.02
N GLN A 64 6.35 -22.76 5.40
CA GLN A 64 5.37 -23.31 4.46
C GLN A 64 4.82 -22.26 3.49
N LEU A 65 4.55 -21.04 3.96
CA LEU A 65 4.09 -19.94 3.11
C LEU A 65 5.17 -19.51 2.11
N GLU A 66 6.44 -19.49 2.54
CA GLU A 66 7.56 -19.14 1.67
C GLU A 66 7.85 -20.22 0.63
N SER A 67 7.95 -21.49 1.05
CA SER A 67 8.28 -22.61 0.16
C SER A 67 7.19 -22.95 -0.86
N ARG A 68 5.93 -22.69 -0.53
CA ARG A 68 4.77 -22.97 -1.40
C ARG A 68 4.21 -21.74 -2.09
N ARG A 69 4.97 -20.64 -2.13
CA ARG A 69 4.56 -19.42 -2.80
C ARG A 69 4.38 -19.65 -4.30
N PRO A 70 3.19 -19.37 -4.87
CA PRO A 70 2.98 -19.52 -6.31
C PRO A 70 3.80 -18.49 -7.10
N ALA A 71 4.42 -18.92 -8.19
CA ALA A 71 5.24 -18.06 -9.05
C ALA A 71 4.46 -16.91 -9.72
N SER A 72 3.13 -17.01 -9.76
CA SER A 72 2.22 -15.98 -10.25
C SER A 72 1.94 -14.86 -9.23
N GLU A 73 2.37 -15.01 -7.97
CA GLU A 73 2.16 -14.00 -6.94
C GLU A 73 3.16 -12.85 -7.10
N ASP A 74 2.68 -11.69 -7.54
CA ASP A 74 3.49 -10.47 -7.71
C ASP A 74 3.78 -9.83 -6.34
N VAL A 75 4.83 -10.34 -5.67
CA VAL A 75 5.35 -9.84 -4.39
C VAL A 75 5.63 -8.34 -4.46
N LEU A 76 6.14 -7.86 -5.60
CA LEU A 76 6.44 -6.44 -5.81
C LEU A 76 5.17 -5.59 -5.89
N PHE A 77 4.06 -6.13 -6.40
CA PHE A 77 2.77 -5.45 -6.38
C PHE A 77 2.20 -5.35 -4.96
N ALA A 78 2.31 -6.41 -4.16
CA ALA A 78 1.88 -6.40 -2.75
C ALA A 78 2.72 -5.42 -1.90
N GLU A 79 4.03 -5.31 -2.16
CA GLU A 79 4.89 -4.30 -1.51
C GLU A 79 4.53 -2.86 -1.89
N ARG A 80 4.20 -2.63 -3.17
CA ARG A 80 3.76 -1.32 -3.68
C ARG A 80 2.39 -0.90 -3.15
N LEU A 81 1.51 -1.86 -2.83
CA LEU A 81 0.23 -1.58 -2.15
C LEU A 81 0.44 -1.14 -0.69
N GLY A 82 1.51 -1.60 -0.04
CA GLY A 82 1.86 -1.22 1.33
C GLY A 82 2.37 0.22 1.46
N THR A 83 3.11 0.70 0.47
CA THR A 83 3.71 2.05 0.41
C THR A 83 2.74 3.08 -0.19
N LYS A 84 2.06 3.82 0.69
CA LYS A 84 1.08 4.85 0.27
C LYS A 84 1.75 6.10 -0.31
N GLY A 85 1.66 6.22 -1.63
CA GLY A 85 1.61 7.46 -2.37
C GLY A 85 0.75 7.25 -3.60
N ALA A 86 0.15 8.33 -4.16
CA ALA A 86 -0.59 8.24 -5.41
C ALA A 86 0.24 7.45 -6.42
N ASP A 87 -0.22 6.24 -6.76
CA ASP A 87 0.50 5.33 -7.63
C ASP A 87 0.47 5.94 -9.03
N TRP A 88 1.46 6.79 -9.31
CA TRP A 88 1.60 7.47 -10.59
C TRP A 88 1.70 6.44 -11.74
N GLY A 89 2.09 5.20 -11.46
CA GLY A 89 2.02 4.09 -12.39
C GLY A 89 0.59 3.65 -12.73
N LYS A 90 -0.33 3.63 -11.75
CA LYS A 90 -1.77 3.43 -11.98
C LYS A 90 -2.41 4.64 -12.65
N VAL A 91 -2.09 5.86 -12.20
CA VAL A 91 -2.60 7.11 -12.79
C VAL A 91 -2.18 7.22 -14.25
N ARG A 92 -0.92 6.90 -14.59
CA ARG A 92 -0.43 6.90 -15.98
C ARG A 92 -1.13 5.85 -16.85
N ARG A 93 -1.34 4.62 -16.33
CA ARG A 93 -2.07 3.57 -17.05
C ARG A 93 -3.53 3.97 -17.33
N GLN A 94 -4.20 4.55 -16.33
CA GLN A 94 -5.56 5.07 -16.48
C GLN A 94 -5.61 6.24 -17.47
N LEU A 95 -4.65 7.17 -17.41
CA LEU A 95 -4.53 8.27 -18.37
C LEU A 95 -4.34 7.76 -19.80
N ALA A 96 -3.52 6.72 -20.01
CA ALA A 96 -3.29 6.15 -21.34
C ALA A 96 -4.58 5.64 -21.98
N MET A 97 -5.52 5.10 -21.19
CA MET A 97 -6.80 4.56 -21.65
C MET A 97 -7.90 5.63 -21.86
N LEU A 98 -7.68 6.86 -21.40
CA LEU A 98 -8.68 7.93 -21.47
C LEU A 98 -8.47 8.82 -22.71
N PRO A 99 -9.54 9.34 -23.36
CA PRO A 99 -9.44 10.38 -24.37
C PRO A 99 -8.94 11.70 -23.76
N LEU A 100 -8.25 12.53 -24.57
CA LEU A 100 -7.52 13.73 -24.14
C LEU A 100 -8.34 14.68 -23.25
N GLU A 101 -9.62 14.90 -23.55
CA GLU A 101 -10.51 15.75 -22.75
C GLU A 101 -10.73 15.21 -21.33
N LYS A 102 -10.92 13.88 -21.22
CA LYS A 102 -11.09 13.21 -19.92
C LYS A 102 -9.77 13.14 -19.16
N ARG A 103 -8.62 13.11 -19.85
CA ARG A 103 -7.30 13.21 -19.22
C ARG A 103 -7.11 14.55 -18.50
N PHE A 104 -7.43 15.67 -19.17
CA PHE A 104 -7.34 16.99 -18.55
C PHE A 104 -8.27 17.14 -17.36
N ARG A 105 -9.53 16.70 -17.49
CA ARG A 105 -10.50 16.75 -16.38
C ARG A 105 -10.04 15.89 -15.18
N TYR A 106 -9.46 14.72 -15.45
CA TYR A 106 -8.94 13.84 -14.42
C TYR A 106 -7.71 14.45 -13.72
N LEU A 107 -6.77 15.01 -14.48
CA LEU A 107 -5.60 15.72 -13.94
C LEU A 107 -5.99 16.94 -13.13
N ALA A 108 -6.96 17.74 -13.62
CA ALA A 108 -7.48 18.89 -12.91
C ALA A 108 -8.09 18.48 -11.56
N ARG A 109 -8.81 17.35 -11.50
CA ARG A 109 -9.39 16.83 -10.25
C ARG A 109 -8.32 16.32 -9.27
N ILE A 110 -7.18 15.84 -9.77
CA ILE A 110 -6.04 15.42 -8.93
C ILE A 110 -5.29 16.65 -8.38
N ALA A 111 -5.07 17.66 -9.22
CA ALA A 111 -4.36 18.89 -8.88
C ALA A 111 -5.19 19.82 -7.98
N PHE A 112 -6.50 19.92 -8.26
CA PHE A 112 -7.45 20.79 -7.58
C PHE A 112 -8.65 19.98 -7.06
N PRO A 113 -8.51 19.29 -5.92
CA PRO A 113 -9.62 18.62 -5.28
C PRO A 113 -10.71 19.62 -4.86
N PRO A 114 -11.97 19.18 -4.72
CA PRO A 114 -13.01 20.03 -4.17
C PRO A 114 -12.70 20.45 -2.73
N PHE A 115 -13.15 21.64 -2.35
CA PHE A 115 -12.89 22.25 -1.05
C PHE A 115 -13.31 21.37 0.14
N ALA A 116 -14.47 20.70 0.02
CA ALA A 116 -14.97 19.77 1.02
C ALA A 116 -13.99 18.62 1.29
N PHE A 117 -13.35 18.10 0.24
CA PHE A 117 -12.33 17.05 0.35
C PHE A 117 -11.10 17.55 1.13
N MET A 118 -10.64 18.77 0.82
CA MET A 118 -9.48 19.34 1.50
C MET A 118 -9.77 19.61 2.97
N ARG A 119 -10.97 20.09 3.30
CA ARG A 119 -11.39 20.29 4.69
C ARG A 119 -11.49 18.97 5.46
N GLN A 120 -12.03 17.93 4.84
CA GLN A 120 -12.13 16.61 5.49
C GLN A 120 -10.75 15.99 5.75
N HIS A 121 -9.82 16.09 4.81
CA HIS A 121 -8.52 15.41 4.91
C HIS A 121 -7.42 16.23 5.59
N TYR A 122 -7.45 17.57 5.46
CA TYR A 122 -6.41 18.47 5.96
C TYR A 122 -6.93 19.49 6.98
N GLY A 123 -8.25 19.55 7.23
CA GLY A 123 -8.86 20.53 8.14
C GLY A 123 -8.35 20.43 9.58
N ASN A 124 -8.04 19.23 10.07
CA ASN A 124 -7.47 19.07 11.43
C ASN A 124 -6.05 19.64 11.57
N ARG A 125 -5.30 19.81 10.47
CA ARG A 125 -3.90 20.28 10.50
C ARG A 125 -3.75 21.78 10.17
N PHE A 126 -4.65 22.33 9.36
CA PHE A 126 -4.55 23.74 8.90
C PHE A 126 -5.77 24.60 9.28
N GLY A 127 -6.75 24.06 10.01
CA GLY A 127 -7.92 24.80 10.47
C GLY A 127 -8.70 25.45 9.31
N ARG A 128 -8.93 26.76 9.38
CA ARG A 128 -9.61 27.56 8.33
C ARG A 128 -8.71 27.91 7.15
N PHE A 129 -7.40 27.68 7.23
CA PHE A 129 -6.44 28.08 6.19
C PHE A 129 -6.31 27.02 5.09
N THR A 130 -7.37 26.86 4.31
CA THR A 130 -7.46 25.86 3.24
C THR A 130 -6.43 26.06 2.14
N LEU A 131 -6.00 27.30 1.86
CA LEU A 131 -4.95 27.57 0.87
C LEU A 131 -3.60 26.92 1.25
N LEU A 132 -3.22 26.96 2.53
CA LEU A 132 -2.02 26.28 3.02
C LEU A 132 -2.12 24.76 2.84
N ALA A 133 -3.32 24.20 2.98
CA ALA A 133 -3.54 22.78 2.71
C ALA A 133 -3.33 22.41 1.22
N TYR A 134 -3.70 23.30 0.28
CA TYR A 134 -3.41 23.09 -1.15
C TYR A 134 -1.90 23.15 -1.42
N PHE A 135 -1.19 24.16 -0.91
CA PHE A 135 0.27 24.25 -1.05
C PHE A 135 0.97 23.03 -0.46
N TYR A 136 0.59 22.63 0.75
CA TYR A 136 1.13 21.45 1.41
C TYR A 136 0.87 20.16 0.62
N ARG A 137 -0.29 20.05 -0.03
CA ARG A 137 -0.61 18.92 -0.92
C ARG A 137 0.29 18.92 -2.17
N TRP A 138 0.47 20.07 -2.83
CA TRP A 138 1.34 20.15 -4.02
C TRP A 138 2.79 19.88 -3.68
N TYR A 139 3.30 20.41 -2.56
CA TYR A 139 4.64 20.11 -2.08
C TYR A 139 4.84 18.59 -1.88
N ASN A 140 3.90 17.94 -1.19
CA ASN A 140 3.94 16.48 -1.00
C ASN A 140 3.79 15.69 -2.31
N GLN A 141 2.97 16.14 -3.25
CA GLN A 141 2.87 15.51 -4.55
C GLN A 141 4.16 15.68 -5.36
N GLY A 142 4.79 16.87 -5.30
CA GLY A 142 6.07 17.16 -5.93
C GLY A 142 7.19 16.25 -5.43
N ILE A 143 7.30 16.05 -4.11
CA ILE A 143 8.25 15.09 -3.52
C ILE A 143 8.02 13.68 -4.04
N LYS A 144 6.76 13.25 -4.18
CA LYS A 144 6.43 11.90 -4.69
C LYS A 144 6.75 11.75 -6.17
N VAL A 145 6.56 12.80 -6.96
CA VAL A 145 6.92 12.81 -8.38
C VAL A 145 8.44 12.79 -8.55
N SER A 146 9.18 13.57 -7.76
CA SER A 146 10.64 13.58 -7.82
C SER A 146 11.24 12.25 -7.39
N SER A 147 10.75 11.64 -6.30
CA SER A 147 11.19 10.31 -5.87
C SER A 147 10.88 9.24 -6.92
N TRP A 148 9.72 9.34 -7.58
CA TRP A 148 9.36 8.45 -8.68
C TRP A 148 10.30 8.62 -9.89
N LEU A 149 10.61 9.85 -10.29
CA LEU A 149 11.54 10.15 -11.39
C LEU A 149 12.95 9.61 -11.11
N ILE A 150 13.44 9.77 -9.88
CA ILE A 150 14.73 9.24 -9.44
C ILE A 150 14.74 7.71 -9.55
N SER A 151 13.73 7.04 -8.98
CA SER A 151 13.61 5.57 -9.05
C SER A 151 13.44 5.01 -10.47
N LYS A 152 12.97 5.83 -11.41
CA LYS A 152 12.82 5.46 -12.82
C LYS A 152 14.15 5.56 -13.56
N ARG A 153 14.96 6.56 -13.22
CA ARG A 153 16.32 6.75 -13.78
C ARG A 153 17.25 5.62 -13.35
N GLU A 154 17.17 5.19 -12.10
CA GLU A 154 17.94 4.06 -11.56
C GLU A 154 17.61 2.75 -12.30
N ARG A 155 16.32 2.45 -12.51
CA ARG A 155 15.87 1.27 -13.27
C ARG A 155 16.30 1.27 -14.74
N SER A 156 16.33 2.44 -15.37
CA SER A 156 16.82 2.56 -16.75
C SER A 156 18.33 2.31 -16.84
N ASN A 157 19.08 2.69 -15.80
CA ASN A 157 20.53 2.48 -15.74
C ASN A 157 20.91 1.03 -15.38
N GLU A 158 20.05 0.30 -14.66
CA GLU A 158 20.24 -1.15 -14.40
C GLU A 158 19.98 -1.99 -15.65
N HIS A 159 18.94 -1.68 -16.43
CA HIS A 159 18.67 -2.38 -17.69
C HIS A 159 19.69 -2.11 -18.80
N SER A 160 20.47 -1.01 -18.73
CA SER A 160 21.59 -0.75 -19.65
C SER A 160 22.91 -1.41 -19.23
N LYS A 161 22.96 -2.05 -18.05
CA LYS A 161 24.16 -2.71 -17.51
C LYS A 161 24.09 -4.24 -17.53
N LEU A 162 22.98 -4.81 -17.99
CA LEU A 162 22.88 -6.24 -18.27
C LEU A 162 23.28 -6.45 -19.74
N PRO A 163 24.36 -7.21 -20.01
CA PRO A 163 24.81 -7.53 -21.37
C PRO A 163 23.83 -8.46 -22.10
#